data_AF-A0AA94HPA8-F1
#
_entry.id   AF-A0AA94HPA8-F1
#
_cell.length_a   1.000
_cell.length_b   1.000
_cell.length_c   1.000
_cell.angle_alpha   90.00
_cell.angle_beta   90.00
_cell.angle_gamma   90.00
#
_symmetry.space_group_name_H-M   'P 1'
#
loop_
_entity.id
_entity.type
_entity.pdbx_description
1 polymer ?
#
loop_
_entity_poly.entity_id
_entity_poly.type
_entity_poly.pdbx_seq_one_letter_code
_entity_poly.pdbx_strand_id
1 'polypeptide(L)'
;MVVSEVRTITAEEARRIAVRAQWLDADGYDQRDAGDLPALAEQLTLLPLNPADIVCPSAEQIAHTRIPELAYEDVRRSVEVDLSLVEHLGPHRHPMEAWAIALRATSDLPWLTAIGRSADAIHASARDWLEANDGFRARVLAQLREDGPLPQADIDDAADVPYRSSGWNTDRNVAMMLELLQIRGEVVVAERLGTARVWDLAERVLPPVEPVEREQAERTWGQRWLRACGIARATHLGDEGEPVRVECADGTVLRGQWRLDPDASAEGFAGRVALLSPLDRLIADRKRMTQLWGFEYALEQYTPAATRRWGAFALPILDGDRLVGKVDAKSDRDAGALRVHRIHWDEDPSARLRDAVHDEIARLGAFLSLRPIMP
;
A
#
# COMPACT_ATOMS: atom_id res chain seq x y z
N MET A 1 -21.78 27.78 24.49
CA MET A 1 -20.99 26.80 23.72
C MET A 1 -20.06 26.10 24.68
N VAL A 2 -20.37 24.85 25.04
CA VAL A 2 -19.44 24.01 25.81
C VAL A 2 -18.33 23.63 24.82
N VAL A 3 -17.11 24.13 25.03
CA VAL A 3 -15.95 23.65 24.28
C VAL A 3 -15.74 22.21 24.72
N SER A 4 -16.11 21.23 23.89
CA SER A 4 -15.84 19.83 24.21
C SER A 4 -14.34 19.67 24.42
N GLU A 5 -13.96 19.10 25.56
CA GLU A 5 -12.56 18.91 25.88
C GLU A 5 -11.95 17.90 24.90
N VAL A 6 -10.94 18.33 24.13
CA VAL A 6 -10.25 17.48 23.14
C VAL A 6 -9.60 16.31 23.87
N ARG A 7 -10.02 15.08 23.54
CA ARG A 7 -9.50 13.82 24.11
C ARG A 7 -7.99 13.73 23.96
N THR A 8 -7.31 13.30 25.01
CA THR A 8 -5.89 12.93 24.98
C THR A 8 -5.77 11.42 24.92
N ILE A 9 -4.93 10.91 24.02
CA ILE A 9 -4.67 9.49 23.78
C ILE A 9 -3.18 9.23 24.00
N THR A 10 -2.87 8.14 24.69
CA THR A 10 -1.49 7.73 24.94
C THR A 10 -0.85 7.12 23.69
N ALA A 11 0.49 7.07 23.62
CA ALA A 11 1.18 6.41 22.51
C ALA A 11 0.75 4.94 22.36
N GLU A 12 0.61 4.22 23.48
CA GLU A 12 0.17 2.82 23.52
C GLU A 12 -1.23 2.62 22.93
N GLU A 13 -2.18 3.43 23.38
CA GLU A 13 -3.55 3.38 22.87
C GLU A 13 -3.60 3.71 21.36
N ALA A 14 -2.87 4.74 20.93
CA ALA A 14 -2.76 5.10 19.51
C ALA A 14 -2.15 3.97 18.67
N ARG A 15 -1.12 3.27 19.17
CA ARG A 15 -0.51 2.12 18.47
C ARG A 15 -1.46 0.94 18.39
N ARG A 16 -2.18 0.61 19.46
CA ARG A 16 -3.19 -0.47 19.45
C ARG A 16 -4.30 -0.20 18.44
N ILE A 17 -4.83 1.02 18.42
CA ILE A 17 -5.81 1.46 17.42
C ILE A 17 -5.25 1.30 16.02
N ALA A 18 -4.02 1.77 15.78
CA ALA A 18 -3.37 1.66 14.48
C ALA A 18 -3.15 0.21 14.02
N VAL A 19 -2.71 -0.68 14.92
CA VAL A 19 -2.47 -2.10 14.62
C VAL A 19 -3.77 -2.82 14.30
N ARG A 20 -4.83 -2.58 15.09
CA ARG A 20 -6.15 -3.15 14.84
C ARG A 20 -6.79 -2.67 13.54
N ALA A 21 -6.70 -1.36 13.25
CA ALA A 21 -7.18 -0.79 12.00
C ALA A 21 -6.53 -1.42 10.76
N GLN A 22 -5.33 -2.00 10.94
CA GLN A 22 -4.57 -2.71 9.92
C GLN A 22 -4.82 -4.22 9.90
N TRP A 23 -5.71 -4.79 10.73
CA TRP A 23 -5.92 -6.24 10.88
C TRP A 23 -4.68 -7.01 11.32
N LEU A 24 -3.81 -6.36 12.11
CA LEU A 24 -2.54 -6.92 12.58
C LEU A 24 -2.60 -7.38 14.06
N ASP A 25 -3.72 -7.19 14.75
CA ASP A 25 -3.95 -7.80 16.06
C ASP A 25 -4.39 -9.26 15.92
N ALA A 26 -4.49 -9.97 17.05
CA ALA A 26 -4.86 -11.39 17.07
C ALA A 26 -6.35 -11.63 16.79
N ASP A 27 -7.19 -10.59 16.85
CA ASP A 27 -8.63 -10.72 16.67
C ASP A 27 -8.96 -11.12 15.23
N GLY A 28 -9.71 -12.21 15.06
CA GLY A 28 -10.10 -12.73 13.76
C GLY A 28 -8.95 -13.33 12.93
N TYR A 29 -7.69 -13.28 13.36
CA TYR A 29 -6.54 -13.67 12.52
C TYR A 29 -6.62 -15.13 12.08
N ASP A 30 -6.81 -16.05 13.03
CA ASP A 30 -6.83 -17.51 12.76
C ASP A 30 -8.06 -17.97 11.97
N GLN A 31 -9.04 -17.09 11.74
CA GLN A 31 -10.27 -17.39 11.00
C GLN A 31 -10.24 -16.90 9.55
N ARG A 32 -9.22 -16.13 9.15
CA ARG A 32 -9.17 -15.50 7.83
C ARG A 32 -8.61 -16.44 6.78
N ASP A 33 -9.22 -16.41 5.60
CA ASP A 33 -8.81 -17.17 4.42
C ASP A 33 -8.69 -16.30 3.17
N ALA A 34 -8.34 -16.91 2.04
CA ALA A 34 -8.16 -16.21 0.77
C ALA A 34 -9.40 -15.41 0.32
N GLY A 35 -10.61 -15.80 0.76
CA GLY A 35 -11.86 -15.09 0.51
C GLY A 35 -11.94 -13.72 1.19
N ASP A 36 -11.14 -13.47 2.23
CA ASP A 36 -11.07 -12.17 2.91
C ASP A 36 -10.18 -11.15 2.19
N LEU A 37 -9.45 -11.55 1.15
CA LEU A 37 -8.51 -10.67 0.46
C LEU A 37 -9.16 -9.37 -0.09
N PRO A 38 -10.36 -9.39 -0.69
CA PRO A 38 -11.04 -8.16 -1.10
C PRO A 38 -11.40 -7.26 0.09
N ALA A 39 -11.93 -7.84 1.17
CA ALA A 39 -12.29 -7.10 2.38
C ALA A 39 -11.05 -6.49 3.06
N LEU A 40 -9.92 -7.19 3.02
CA LEU A 40 -8.63 -6.67 3.47
C LEU A 40 -8.21 -5.46 2.63
N ALA A 41 -8.25 -5.57 1.31
CA ALA A 41 -7.89 -4.46 0.42
C ALA A 41 -8.82 -3.25 0.60
N GLU A 42 -10.14 -3.48 0.80
CA GLU A 42 -11.11 -2.44 1.12
C GLU A 42 -10.80 -1.74 2.45
N GLN A 43 -10.48 -2.53 3.49
CA GLN A 43 -10.15 -2.02 4.82
C GLN A 43 -8.85 -1.21 4.81
N LEU A 44 -7.81 -1.70 4.13
CA LEU A 44 -6.54 -1.00 4.01
C LEU A 44 -6.58 0.11 2.97
N THR A 45 -7.65 0.20 2.18
CA THR A 45 -7.85 1.02 0.97
C THR A 45 -6.84 0.73 -0.16
N LEU A 46 -5.75 0.03 0.11
CA LEU A 46 -4.76 -0.45 -0.86
C LEU A 46 -3.80 -1.47 -0.27
N LEU A 47 -3.25 -2.31 -1.15
CA LEU A 47 -2.05 -3.09 -0.94
C LEU A 47 -0.94 -2.54 -1.87
N PRO A 48 0.08 -1.82 -1.37
CA PRO A 48 1.15 -1.29 -2.22
C PRO A 48 1.78 -2.41 -3.04
N LEU A 49 1.97 -2.16 -4.32
CA LEU A 49 2.53 -3.12 -5.25
C LEU A 49 3.92 -2.66 -5.69
N ASN A 50 4.93 -3.23 -5.06
CA ASN A 50 6.28 -3.24 -5.55
C ASN A 50 6.58 -4.65 -6.08
N PRO A 51 6.80 -4.81 -7.40
CA PRO A 51 7.08 -6.11 -7.99
C PRO A 51 8.50 -6.63 -7.71
N ALA A 52 9.33 -5.88 -6.97
CA ALA A 52 10.67 -6.32 -6.62
C ALA A 52 10.63 -7.63 -5.80
N ASP A 53 11.13 -8.70 -6.38
CA ASP A 53 11.15 -10.03 -5.79
C ASP A 53 12.40 -10.24 -4.91
N ILE A 54 12.68 -9.32 -3.97
CA ILE A 54 13.78 -9.51 -3.01
C ILE A 54 13.39 -10.58 -1.98
N VAL A 55 12.21 -10.47 -1.39
CA VAL A 55 11.57 -11.51 -0.58
C VAL A 55 10.37 -12.06 -1.36
N CYS A 56 9.41 -11.19 -1.63
CA CYS A 56 8.34 -11.39 -2.59
C CYS A 56 7.75 -10.01 -2.93
N PRO A 57 6.87 -9.90 -3.94
CA PRO A 57 6.20 -8.64 -4.20
C PRO A 57 5.37 -8.20 -2.99
N SER A 58 5.27 -6.88 -2.79
CA SER A 58 4.84 -6.36 -1.48
C SER A 58 3.36 -6.58 -1.18
N ALA A 59 2.48 -6.70 -2.19
CA ALA A 59 1.06 -6.90 -1.97
C ALA A 59 0.78 -8.30 -1.39
N GLU A 60 1.46 -9.31 -1.92
CA GLU A 60 1.49 -10.69 -1.48
C GLU A 60 1.97 -10.79 -0.03
N GLN A 61 3.08 -10.11 0.28
CA GLN A 61 3.57 -10.09 1.65
C GLN A 61 2.57 -9.45 2.62
N ILE A 62 2.01 -8.29 2.27
CA ILE A 62 1.08 -7.54 3.12
C ILE A 62 -0.20 -8.34 3.38
N ALA A 63 -0.69 -9.03 2.35
CA ALA A 63 -1.84 -9.92 2.46
C ALA A 63 -1.52 -11.15 3.34
N HIS A 64 -0.40 -11.82 3.10
CA HIS A 64 0.04 -12.98 3.88
C HIS A 64 0.21 -12.67 5.37
N THR A 65 0.73 -11.48 5.72
CA THR A 65 0.86 -11.05 7.12
C THR A 65 -0.50 -11.00 7.85
N ARG A 66 -1.63 -10.92 7.13
CA ARG A 66 -2.97 -10.70 7.70
C ARG A 66 -3.95 -11.85 7.48
N ILE A 67 -3.68 -12.72 6.51
CA ILE A 67 -4.50 -13.86 6.12
C ILE A 67 -3.61 -15.12 6.20
N PRO A 68 -3.72 -15.94 7.26
CA PRO A 68 -2.85 -17.08 7.47
C PRO A 68 -3.03 -18.20 6.43
N GLU A 69 -4.24 -18.39 5.89
CA GLU A 69 -4.55 -19.41 4.89
C GLU A 69 -4.42 -18.92 3.44
N LEU A 70 -3.70 -17.82 3.21
CA LEU A 70 -3.48 -17.29 1.86
C LEU A 70 -2.42 -18.11 1.11
N ALA A 71 -2.73 -18.57 -0.10
CA ALA A 71 -1.76 -19.13 -1.04
C ALA A 71 -1.08 -18.02 -1.86
N TYR A 72 0.14 -18.27 -2.34
CA TYR A 72 0.92 -17.27 -3.08
C TYR A 72 0.20 -16.79 -4.35
N GLU A 73 -0.47 -17.70 -5.06
CA GLU A 73 -1.21 -17.43 -6.29
C GLU A 73 -2.53 -16.66 -6.09
N ASP A 74 -3.08 -16.62 -4.87
CA ASP A 74 -4.41 -16.03 -4.63
C ASP A 74 -4.44 -14.54 -4.95
N VAL A 75 -3.34 -13.81 -4.69
CA VAL A 75 -3.26 -12.38 -5.02
C VAL A 75 -3.30 -12.18 -6.53
N ARG A 76 -2.55 -12.96 -7.31
CA ARG A 76 -2.60 -12.87 -8.77
C ARG A 76 -3.98 -13.24 -9.30
N ARG A 77 -4.55 -14.33 -8.78
CA ARG A 77 -5.90 -14.80 -9.15
C ARG A 77 -6.97 -13.74 -8.88
N SER A 78 -6.87 -13.03 -7.76
CA SER A 78 -7.82 -11.97 -7.40
C SER A 78 -7.85 -10.80 -8.39
N VAL A 79 -6.72 -10.57 -9.09
CA VAL A 79 -6.56 -9.50 -10.08
C VAL A 79 -6.87 -9.97 -11.49
N GLU A 80 -6.44 -11.17 -11.88
CA GLU A 80 -6.50 -11.62 -13.29
C GLU A 80 -7.71 -12.51 -13.60
N VAL A 81 -8.30 -13.15 -12.58
CA VAL A 81 -9.38 -14.14 -12.76
C VAL A 81 -10.65 -13.68 -12.08
N ASP A 82 -10.58 -13.45 -10.77
CA ASP A 82 -11.78 -13.14 -9.98
C ASP A 82 -12.19 -11.67 -10.12
N LEU A 83 -11.26 -10.81 -10.56
CA LEU A 83 -11.44 -9.35 -10.72
C LEU A 83 -12.00 -8.69 -9.45
N SER A 84 -11.69 -9.26 -8.29
CA SER A 84 -12.06 -8.72 -6.98
C SER A 84 -11.09 -7.63 -6.54
N LEU A 85 -9.84 -7.69 -7.04
CA LEU A 85 -8.84 -6.64 -6.94
C LEU A 85 -8.44 -6.12 -8.33
N VAL A 86 -7.84 -4.93 -8.36
CA VAL A 86 -7.32 -4.29 -9.58
C VAL A 86 -6.01 -3.56 -9.31
N GLU A 87 -5.04 -3.66 -10.22
CA GLU A 87 -3.85 -2.80 -10.22
C GLU A 87 -4.27 -1.37 -10.61
N HIS A 88 -4.07 -0.43 -9.70
CA HIS A 88 -4.48 0.96 -9.87
C HIS A 88 -3.40 1.93 -9.38
N LEU A 89 -3.11 2.94 -10.20
CA LEU A 89 -2.22 4.03 -9.85
C LEU A 89 -3.00 5.13 -9.11
N GLY A 90 -2.63 5.40 -7.86
CA GLY A 90 -3.31 6.43 -7.06
C GLY A 90 -3.12 7.87 -7.61
N PRO A 91 -4.08 8.78 -7.40
CA PRO A 91 -3.96 10.19 -7.80
C PRO A 91 -2.84 10.91 -7.03
N HIS A 92 -2.26 11.96 -7.61
CA HIS A 92 -1.10 12.70 -7.07
C HIS A 92 -1.41 13.59 -5.84
N ARG A 93 -2.60 13.47 -5.25
CA ARG A 93 -3.08 14.39 -4.21
C ARG A 93 -2.68 13.95 -2.80
N HIS A 94 -2.55 12.65 -2.55
CA HIS A 94 -2.28 12.13 -1.21
C HIS A 94 -0.81 11.78 -1.03
N PRO A 95 -0.07 12.36 -0.07
CA PRO A 95 1.38 12.18 0.05
C PRO A 95 1.83 10.73 0.33
N MET A 96 0.93 9.88 0.85
CA MET A 96 1.20 8.45 1.06
C MET A 96 0.75 7.55 -0.09
N GLU A 97 0.05 8.09 -1.10
CA GLU A 97 -0.45 7.31 -2.24
C GLU A 97 -0.01 7.88 -3.61
N ALA A 98 0.66 9.04 -3.61
CA ALA A 98 1.16 9.68 -4.80
C ALA A 98 2.15 8.75 -5.52
N TRP A 99 1.79 8.37 -6.75
CA TRP A 99 2.59 7.47 -7.60
C TRP A 99 2.80 6.07 -7.01
N ALA A 100 1.99 5.67 -6.03
CA ALA A 100 1.97 4.29 -5.57
C ALA A 100 1.10 3.47 -6.54
N ILE A 101 1.73 2.56 -7.28
CA ILE A 101 1.01 1.44 -7.88
C ILE A 101 0.59 0.54 -6.71
N ALA A 102 -0.68 0.18 -6.67
CA ALA A 102 -1.22 -0.67 -5.62
C ALA A 102 -2.35 -1.55 -6.16
N LEU A 103 -2.62 -2.65 -5.46
CA LEU A 103 -3.87 -3.38 -5.62
C LEU A 103 -4.95 -2.68 -4.80
N ARG A 104 -6.10 -2.45 -5.43
CA ARG A 104 -7.31 -1.88 -4.82
C ARG A 104 -8.44 -2.89 -4.93
N ALA A 105 -9.41 -2.84 -4.04
CA ALA A 105 -10.64 -3.59 -4.27
C ALA A 105 -11.36 -3.04 -5.50
N THR A 106 -11.91 -3.91 -6.34
CA THR A 106 -12.68 -3.49 -7.51
C THR A 106 -13.92 -2.69 -7.11
N SER A 107 -14.47 -2.99 -5.94
CA SER A 107 -15.54 -2.19 -5.31
C SER A 107 -15.14 -0.74 -5.09
N ASP A 108 -13.84 -0.42 -4.97
CA ASP A 108 -13.31 0.93 -4.73
C ASP A 108 -13.31 1.86 -5.95
N LEU A 109 -13.46 1.27 -7.14
CA LEU A 109 -13.35 1.97 -8.41
C LEU A 109 -14.32 3.14 -8.62
N PRO A 110 -15.59 3.13 -8.16
CA PRO A 110 -16.47 4.28 -8.30
C PRO A 110 -15.88 5.56 -7.69
N TRP A 111 -15.33 5.46 -6.48
CA TRP A 111 -14.74 6.60 -5.78
C TRP A 111 -13.39 6.99 -6.39
N LEU A 112 -12.54 6.01 -6.68
CA LEU A 112 -11.23 6.23 -7.30
C LEU A 112 -11.35 6.88 -8.69
N THR A 113 -12.31 6.44 -9.50
CA THR A 113 -12.58 7.00 -10.83
C THR A 113 -13.11 8.44 -10.73
N ALA A 114 -14.05 8.70 -9.81
CA ALA A 114 -14.58 10.05 -9.59
C ALA A 114 -13.49 11.03 -9.15
N ILE A 115 -12.59 10.60 -8.26
CA ILE A 115 -11.43 11.39 -7.83
C ILE A 115 -10.44 11.54 -9.00
N GLY A 116 -10.08 10.45 -9.66
CA GLY A 116 -9.07 10.39 -10.72
C GLY A 116 -9.41 11.20 -11.98
N ARG A 117 -10.70 11.41 -12.25
CA ARG A 117 -11.18 12.27 -13.35
C ARG A 117 -11.19 13.76 -13.01
N SER A 118 -10.92 14.13 -11.76
CA SER A 118 -10.88 15.53 -11.35
C SER A 118 -9.68 16.26 -11.95
N ALA A 119 -9.83 17.58 -12.19
CA ALA A 119 -8.76 18.39 -12.78
C ALA A 119 -7.48 18.45 -11.90
N ASP A 120 -7.61 18.21 -10.61
CA ASP A 120 -6.55 18.24 -9.60
C ASP A 120 -6.12 16.85 -9.12
N ALA A 121 -6.60 15.77 -9.75
CA ALA A 121 -6.12 14.41 -9.51
C ALA A 121 -4.65 14.23 -9.91
N ILE A 122 -4.23 15.02 -10.90
CA ILE A 122 -2.88 15.02 -11.45
C ILE A 122 -2.26 16.42 -11.37
N HIS A 123 -0.92 16.49 -11.42
CA HIS A 123 -0.22 17.76 -11.42
C HIS A 123 -0.59 18.61 -12.63
N ALA A 124 -0.59 19.94 -12.47
CA ALA A 124 -0.95 20.87 -13.53
C ALA A 124 -0.16 20.61 -14.83
N SER A 125 1.15 20.39 -14.74
CA SER A 125 1.98 20.07 -15.92
C SER A 125 1.59 18.78 -16.63
N ALA A 126 1.13 17.75 -15.90
CA ALA A 126 0.67 16.50 -16.49
C ALA A 126 -0.69 16.67 -17.17
N ARG A 127 -1.58 17.49 -16.59
CA ARG A 127 -2.85 17.85 -17.20
C ARG A 127 -2.64 18.65 -18.49
N ASP A 128 -1.82 19.69 -18.44
CA ASP A 128 -1.50 20.51 -19.61
C ASP A 128 -0.86 19.67 -20.73
N TRP A 129 0.01 18.70 -20.35
CA TRP A 129 0.59 17.75 -21.30
C TRP A 129 -0.46 16.81 -21.91
N LEU A 130 -1.40 16.30 -21.11
CA LEU A 130 -2.49 15.44 -21.60
C LEU A 130 -3.40 16.19 -22.57
N GLU A 131 -3.75 17.44 -22.27
CA GLU A 131 -4.54 18.32 -23.13
C GLU A 131 -3.82 18.61 -24.46
N ALA A 132 -2.51 18.90 -24.41
CA ALA A 132 -1.70 19.10 -25.61
C ALA A 132 -1.53 17.83 -26.46
N ASN A 133 -1.79 16.66 -25.88
CA ASN A 133 -1.69 15.34 -26.51
C ASN A 133 -3.05 14.63 -26.65
N ASP A 134 -4.17 15.35 -26.72
CA ASP A 134 -5.49 14.71 -26.85
C ASP A 134 -5.60 13.85 -28.12
N GLY A 135 -4.92 14.25 -29.21
CA GLY A 135 -4.78 13.44 -30.42
C GLY A 135 -4.03 12.12 -30.17
N PHE A 136 -2.94 12.16 -29.42
CA PHE A 136 -2.21 10.96 -29.00
C PHE A 136 -3.06 10.07 -28.09
N ARG A 137 -3.75 10.64 -27.10
CA ARG A 137 -4.70 9.92 -26.24
C ARG A 137 -5.75 9.17 -27.06
N ALA A 138 -6.38 9.84 -28.03
CA ALA A 138 -7.40 9.24 -28.88
C ALA A 138 -6.85 8.06 -29.70
N ARG A 139 -5.61 8.17 -30.22
CA ARG A 139 -4.93 7.10 -30.95
C ARG A 139 -4.65 5.89 -30.06
N VAL A 140 -4.14 6.08 -28.83
CA VAL A 140 -3.90 4.99 -27.88
C VAL A 140 -5.20 4.25 -27.54
N LEU A 141 -6.27 4.98 -27.23
CA LEU A 141 -7.57 4.37 -26.92
C LEU A 141 -8.20 3.66 -28.14
N ALA A 142 -7.96 4.16 -29.35
CA ALA A 142 -8.41 3.51 -30.58
C ALA A 142 -7.63 2.21 -30.84
N GLN A 143 -6.30 2.24 -30.68
CA GLN A 143 -5.44 1.08 -30.86
C GLN A 143 -5.83 -0.05 -29.89
N LEU A 144 -5.97 0.24 -28.58
CA LEU A 144 -6.42 -0.75 -27.59
C LEU A 144 -7.81 -1.34 -27.92
N ARG A 145 -8.70 -0.53 -28.51
CA ARG A 145 -10.03 -0.98 -28.95
C ARG A 145 -9.96 -1.94 -30.14
N GLU A 146 -9.06 -1.68 -31.09
CA GLU A 146 -8.91 -2.46 -32.33
C GLU A 146 -8.11 -3.74 -32.09
N ASP A 147 -6.95 -3.61 -31.45
CA ASP A 147 -5.94 -4.68 -31.35
C ASP A 147 -6.14 -5.58 -30.13
N GLY A 148 -6.89 -5.13 -29.11
CA GLY A 148 -7.01 -5.87 -27.86
C GLY A 148 -6.04 -5.40 -26.78
N PRO A 149 -5.84 -6.23 -25.73
CA PRO A 149 -4.82 -5.99 -24.73
C PRO A 149 -3.42 -5.94 -25.36
N LEU A 150 -2.65 -4.88 -25.08
CA LEU A 150 -1.31 -4.68 -25.62
C LEU A 150 -0.27 -4.42 -24.52
N PRO A 151 0.94 -5.00 -24.62
CA PRO A 151 2.05 -4.55 -23.80
C PRO A 151 2.43 -3.11 -24.20
N GLN A 152 2.97 -2.34 -23.26
CA GLN A 152 3.37 -0.95 -23.49
C GLN A 152 4.28 -0.76 -24.73
N ALA A 153 5.14 -1.75 -25.02
CA ALA A 153 6.10 -1.66 -26.12
C ALA A 153 5.46 -1.73 -27.52
N ASP A 154 4.22 -2.23 -27.60
CA ASP A 154 3.50 -2.43 -28.87
C ASP A 154 2.48 -1.30 -29.13
N ILE A 155 2.43 -0.30 -28.25
CA ILE A 155 1.59 0.89 -28.40
C ILE A 155 2.40 1.99 -29.08
N ASP A 156 1.87 2.54 -30.17
CA ASP A 156 2.56 3.52 -30.98
C ASP A 156 2.75 4.85 -30.23
N ASP A 157 4.01 5.31 -30.13
CA ASP A 157 4.30 6.65 -29.61
C ASP A 157 4.00 7.70 -30.68
N ALA A 158 2.84 8.33 -30.57
CA ALA A 158 2.39 9.39 -31.45
C ALA A 158 2.19 10.71 -30.69
N ALA A 159 3.04 11.00 -29.70
CA ALA A 159 2.97 12.22 -28.90
C ALA A 159 3.20 13.47 -29.77
N ASP A 160 2.28 14.43 -29.67
CA ASP A 160 2.38 15.74 -30.33
C ASP A 160 3.41 16.62 -29.61
N VAL A 161 3.49 16.52 -28.28
CA VAL A 161 4.55 17.13 -27.46
C VAL A 161 5.14 16.11 -26.48
N PRO A 162 6.48 16.04 -26.35
CA PRO A 162 7.13 15.05 -25.50
C PRO A 162 6.89 15.33 -24.00
N TYR A 163 6.76 14.27 -23.21
CA TYR A 163 6.64 14.39 -21.76
C TYR A 163 7.97 14.85 -21.14
N ARG A 164 7.93 15.95 -20.40
CA ARG A 164 9.10 16.55 -19.76
C ARG A 164 8.98 16.50 -18.24
N SER A 165 10.02 15.98 -17.60
CA SER A 165 10.14 15.93 -16.14
C SER A 165 11.56 16.28 -15.70
N SER A 166 11.77 16.48 -14.40
CA SER A 166 13.11 16.57 -13.82
C SER A 166 13.74 15.19 -13.50
N GLY A 167 13.03 14.09 -13.79
CA GLY A 167 13.37 12.75 -13.36
C GLY A 167 13.61 11.75 -14.48
N TRP A 168 13.57 10.46 -14.12
CA TRP A 168 13.86 9.33 -15.01
C TRP A 168 12.76 9.04 -16.05
N ASN A 169 11.59 9.67 -15.91
CA ASN A 169 10.42 9.49 -16.79
C ASN A 169 10.32 10.51 -17.93
N THR A 170 11.35 11.34 -18.14
CA THR A 170 11.42 12.21 -19.34
C THR A 170 11.44 11.39 -20.63
N ASP A 171 10.69 11.85 -21.64
CA ASP A 171 10.51 11.20 -22.94
C ASP A 171 9.85 9.80 -22.89
N ARG A 172 9.18 9.45 -21.78
CA ARG A 172 8.41 8.19 -21.64
C ARG A 172 6.94 8.39 -22.01
N ASN A 173 6.65 8.85 -23.22
CA ASN A 173 5.30 9.33 -23.60
C ASN A 173 4.19 8.27 -23.45
N VAL A 174 4.39 7.07 -23.99
CA VAL A 174 3.40 5.98 -23.91
C VAL A 174 3.15 5.55 -22.46
N ALA A 175 4.20 5.37 -21.67
CA ALA A 175 4.08 5.02 -20.26
C ALA A 175 3.29 6.08 -19.50
N MET A 176 3.61 7.35 -19.72
CA MET A 176 2.92 8.47 -19.07
C MET A 176 1.47 8.59 -19.52
N MET A 177 1.17 8.38 -20.81
CA MET A 177 -0.20 8.37 -21.31
C MET A 177 -1.01 7.28 -20.61
N LEU A 178 -0.51 6.05 -20.55
CA LEU A 178 -1.21 4.92 -19.91
C LEU A 178 -1.42 5.15 -18.42
N GLU A 179 -0.43 5.68 -17.69
CA GLU A 179 -0.56 5.99 -16.27
C GLU A 179 -1.61 7.07 -15.99
N LEU A 180 -1.66 8.13 -16.82
CA LEU A 180 -2.70 9.17 -16.69
C LEU A 180 -4.09 8.64 -17.05
N LEU A 181 -4.20 7.77 -18.06
CA LEU A 181 -5.46 7.12 -18.43
C LEU A 181 -5.91 6.13 -17.35
N GLN A 182 -4.99 5.45 -16.66
CA GLN A 182 -5.30 4.55 -15.55
C GLN A 182 -5.84 5.31 -14.34
N ILE A 183 -5.19 6.43 -13.97
CA ILE A 183 -5.69 7.32 -12.90
C ILE A 183 -7.14 7.75 -13.19
N ARG A 184 -7.47 8.00 -14.46
CA ARG A 184 -8.82 8.43 -14.90
C ARG A 184 -9.83 7.29 -15.07
N GLY A 185 -9.41 6.04 -14.87
CA GLY A 185 -10.23 4.85 -15.06
C GLY A 185 -10.62 4.61 -16.52
N GLU A 186 -9.78 4.99 -17.48
CA GLU A 186 -10.01 4.78 -18.92
C GLU A 186 -9.34 3.49 -19.42
N VAL A 187 -8.19 3.14 -18.85
CA VAL A 187 -7.44 1.90 -19.14
C VAL A 187 -7.05 1.22 -17.85
N VAL A 188 -6.77 -0.08 -17.91
CA VAL A 188 -6.24 -0.87 -16.79
C VAL A 188 -5.16 -1.81 -17.25
N VAL A 189 -4.39 -2.33 -16.28
CA VAL A 189 -3.52 -3.49 -16.50
C VAL A 189 -4.39 -4.73 -16.47
N ALA A 190 -4.63 -5.34 -17.63
CA ALA A 190 -5.47 -6.52 -17.78
C ALA A 190 -4.77 -7.79 -17.25
N GLU A 191 -3.45 -7.86 -17.45
CA GLU A 191 -2.61 -8.95 -16.93
C GLU A 191 -1.16 -8.51 -16.85
N ARG A 192 -0.33 -9.36 -16.22
CA ARG A 192 1.13 -9.21 -16.23
C ARG A 192 1.83 -10.42 -16.84
N LEU A 193 2.71 -10.12 -17.80
CA LEU A 193 3.67 -11.05 -18.36
C LEU A 193 5.04 -10.80 -17.72
N GLY A 194 5.32 -11.52 -16.62
CA GLY A 194 6.46 -11.22 -15.76
C GLY A 194 6.30 -9.84 -15.12
N THR A 195 7.24 -8.92 -15.38
CA THR A 195 7.15 -7.53 -14.92
C THR A 195 6.49 -6.59 -15.94
N ALA A 196 6.16 -7.07 -17.14
CA ALA A 196 5.53 -6.25 -18.17
C ALA A 196 4.02 -6.14 -17.91
N ARG A 197 3.50 -4.91 -17.97
CA ARG A 197 2.07 -4.60 -17.91
C ARG A 197 1.46 -4.75 -19.31
N VAL A 198 0.38 -5.52 -19.40
CA VAL A 198 -0.49 -5.59 -20.59
C VAL A 198 -1.72 -4.74 -20.32
N TRP A 199 -2.01 -3.80 -21.20
CA TRP A 199 -3.02 -2.76 -21.01
C TRP A 199 -4.23 -3.01 -21.89
N ASP A 200 -5.44 -2.75 -21.36
CA ASP A 200 -6.68 -2.73 -22.15
C ASP A 200 -7.61 -1.63 -21.62
N LEU A 201 -8.70 -1.38 -22.35
CA LEU A 201 -9.76 -0.47 -21.93
C LEU A 201 -10.43 -0.98 -20.65
N ALA A 202 -10.62 -0.09 -19.68
CA ALA A 202 -11.25 -0.43 -18.41
C ALA A 202 -12.65 -1.06 -18.62
N GLU A 203 -13.43 -0.56 -19.57
CA GLU A 203 -14.79 -1.02 -19.89
C GLU A 203 -14.87 -2.46 -20.45
N ARG A 204 -13.74 -3.01 -20.93
CA ARG A 204 -13.67 -4.40 -21.43
C ARG A 204 -13.28 -5.40 -20.35
N VAL A 205 -12.49 -4.95 -19.38
CA VAL A 205 -11.89 -5.80 -18.34
C VAL A 205 -12.73 -5.78 -17.07
N LEU A 206 -13.19 -4.60 -16.65
CA LEU A 206 -13.82 -4.40 -15.36
C LEU A 206 -15.35 -4.26 -15.50
N PRO A 207 -16.10 -4.62 -14.45
CA PRO A 207 -17.53 -4.36 -14.42
C PRO A 207 -17.82 -2.85 -14.48
N PRO A 208 -18.93 -2.43 -15.10
CA PRO A 208 -19.32 -1.03 -15.10
C PRO A 208 -19.53 -0.54 -13.66
N VAL A 209 -18.96 0.62 -13.36
CA VAL A 209 -19.13 1.30 -12.08
C VAL A 209 -20.16 2.41 -12.18
N GLU A 210 -21.06 2.49 -11.21
CA GLU A 210 -21.99 3.61 -11.13
C GLU A 210 -21.21 4.88 -10.81
N PRO A 211 -21.39 5.99 -11.56
CA PRO A 211 -20.72 7.24 -11.27
C PRO A 211 -21.08 7.77 -9.88
N VAL A 212 -20.07 8.25 -9.15
CA VAL A 212 -20.24 8.91 -7.85
C VAL A 212 -19.85 10.38 -7.99
N GLU A 213 -20.63 11.25 -7.33
CA GLU A 213 -20.28 12.68 -7.25
C GLU A 213 -18.93 12.88 -6.58
N ARG A 214 -18.11 13.75 -7.17
CA ARG A 214 -16.72 13.95 -6.74
C ARG A 214 -16.60 14.32 -5.26
N GLU A 215 -17.42 15.24 -4.78
CA GLU A 215 -17.36 15.69 -3.37
C GLU A 215 -17.68 14.53 -2.42
N GLN A 216 -18.67 13.70 -2.78
CA GLN A 216 -19.01 12.50 -2.03
C GLN A 216 -17.86 11.49 -2.06
N ALA A 217 -17.21 11.31 -3.22
CA ALA A 217 -16.06 10.43 -3.35
C ALA A 217 -14.88 10.87 -2.50
N GLU A 218 -14.50 12.15 -2.52
CA GLU A 218 -13.41 12.68 -1.71
C GLU A 218 -13.67 12.50 -0.21
N ARG A 219 -14.89 12.79 0.25
CA ARG A 219 -15.30 12.63 1.65
C ARG A 219 -15.25 11.15 2.08
N THR A 220 -15.90 10.27 1.33
CA THR A 220 -15.90 8.83 1.63
C THR A 220 -14.48 8.27 1.61
N TRP A 221 -13.66 8.69 0.66
CA TRP A 221 -12.27 8.22 0.57
C TRP A 221 -11.43 8.69 1.76
N GLY A 222 -11.58 9.96 2.18
CA GLY A 222 -10.92 10.48 3.38
C GLY A 222 -11.30 9.72 4.65
N GLN A 223 -12.58 9.41 4.82
CA GLN A 223 -13.09 8.62 5.95
C GLN A 223 -12.53 7.19 5.95
N ARG A 224 -12.57 6.50 4.81
CA ARG A 224 -12.02 5.14 4.69
C ARG A 224 -10.52 5.12 4.90
N TRP A 225 -9.81 6.13 4.43
CA TRP A 225 -8.37 6.26 4.64
C TRP A 225 -8.03 6.46 6.12
N LEU A 226 -8.80 7.29 6.84
CA LEU A 226 -8.67 7.46 8.28
C LEU A 226 -8.97 6.15 9.01
N ARG A 227 -10.07 5.47 8.66
CA ARG A 227 -10.45 4.16 9.22
C ARG A 227 -9.35 3.12 9.02
N ALA A 228 -8.72 3.08 7.84
CA ALA A 228 -7.58 2.20 7.57
C ALA A 228 -6.42 2.50 8.54
N CYS A 229 -6.14 3.77 8.82
CA CYS A 229 -5.06 4.17 9.72
C CYS A 229 -5.43 4.05 11.22
N GLY A 230 -6.73 4.10 11.55
CA GLY A 230 -7.31 4.26 12.89
C GLY A 230 -7.05 5.63 13.50
N ILE A 231 -5.79 6.07 13.46
CA ILE A 231 -5.33 7.39 13.89
C ILE A 231 -4.26 7.90 12.93
N ALA A 232 -4.41 9.14 12.49
CA ALA A 232 -3.52 9.73 11.49
C ALA A 232 -3.32 11.24 11.68
N ARG A 233 -2.33 11.78 10.96
CA ARG A 233 -1.99 13.21 11.04
C ARG A 233 -2.98 14.04 10.23
N ALA A 234 -3.40 15.18 10.77
CA ALA A 234 -4.36 16.10 10.14
C ALA A 234 -3.88 16.63 8.78
N THR A 235 -2.57 16.66 8.52
CA THR A 235 -2.00 17.06 7.22
C THR A 235 -2.46 16.21 6.05
N HIS A 236 -2.93 15.00 6.31
CA HIS A 236 -3.38 14.05 5.30
C HIS A 236 -4.90 14.05 5.09
N LEU A 237 -5.64 14.50 6.11
CA LEU A 237 -7.09 14.30 6.25
C LEU A 237 -7.90 15.60 6.29
N GLY A 238 -7.25 16.75 6.43
CA GLY A 238 -7.95 18.01 6.65
C GLY A 238 -8.78 17.95 7.93
N ASP A 239 -10.10 18.05 7.79
CA ASP A 239 -11.08 18.06 8.88
C ASP A 239 -11.79 16.72 9.11
N GLU A 240 -11.44 15.67 8.36
CA GLU A 240 -12.00 14.34 8.58
C GLU A 240 -11.53 13.75 9.93
N GLY A 241 -12.48 13.19 10.68
CA GLY A 241 -12.23 12.55 11.97
C GLY A 241 -12.20 13.49 13.17
N GLU A 242 -12.22 12.90 14.36
CA GLU A 242 -12.24 13.64 15.62
C GLU A 242 -10.84 14.19 15.93
N PRO A 243 -10.69 15.49 16.24
CA PRO A 243 -9.41 16.02 16.70
C PRO A 243 -9.04 15.42 18.05
N VAL A 244 -7.80 14.94 18.17
CA VAL A 244 -7.26 14.41 19.44
C VAL A 244 -5.89 14.99 19.76
N ARG A 245 -5.49 14.89 21.03
CA ARG A 245 -4.11 15.09 21.47
C ARG A 245 -3.45 13.72 21.58
N VAL A 246 -2.22 13.61 21.09
CA VAL A 246 -1.45 12.37 21.20
C VAL A 246 -0.21 12.62 22.04
N GLU A 247 -0.03 11.81 23.07
CA GLU A 247 1.25 11.67 23.78
C GLU A 247 2.14 10.76 22.94
N CYS A 248 3.19 11.32 22.35
CA CYS A 248 4.11 10.61 21.46
C CYS A 248 5.05 9.70 22.27
N ALA A 249 5.74 8.79 21.57
CA ALA A 249 6.69 7.85 22.15
C ALA A 249 7.85 8.53 22.89
N ASP A 250 8.22 9.75 22.50
CA ASP A 250 9.25 10.58 23.16
C ASP A 250 8.70 11.39 24.36
N GLY A 251 7.43 11.21 24.72
CA GLY A 251 6.75 11.93 25.79
C GLY A 251 6.20 13.31 25.38
N THR A 252 6.38 13.75 24.13
CA THR A 252 5.83 15.02 23.66
C THR A 252 4.33 14.93 23.40
N VAL A 253 3.56 15.95 23.80
CA VAL A 253 2.10 15.98 23.58
C VAL A 253 1.75 16.92 22.43
N LEU A 254 1.28 16.36 21.32
CA LEU A 254 0.91 17.12 20.13
C LEU A 254 -0.58 17.47 20.15
N ARG A 255 -0.90 18.76 20.17
CA ARG A 255 -2.29 19.26 20.19
C ARG A 255 -2.82 19.47 18.77
N GLY A 256 -3.98 18.89 18.44
CA GLY A 256 -4.73 19.21 17.21
C GLY A 256 -4.02 18.81 15.91
N GLN A 257 -2.96 18.00 15.99
CA GLN A 257 -2.23 17.52 14.82
C GLN A 257 -2.70 16.13 14.35
N TRP A 258 -3.61 15.51 15.10
CA TRP A 258 -4.06 14.14 14.90
C TRP A 258 -5.57 14.07 14.77
N ARG A 259 -6.01 13.16 13.93
CA ARG A 259 -7.41 12.78 13.67
C ARG A 259 -7.58 11.33 14.07
N LEU A 260 -8.63 11.08 14.85
CA LEU A 260 -9.05 9.75 15.27
C LEU A 260 -10.28 9.35 14.46
N ASP A 261 -10.28 8.12 13.97
CA ASP A 261 -11.48 7.49 13.43
C ASP A 261 -12.56 7.38 14.53
N PRO A 262 -13.79 7.86 14.32
CA PRO A 262 -14.83 7.86 15.37
C PRO A 262 -15.13 6.46 15.94
N ASP A 263 -14.93 5.42 15.14
CA ASP A 263 -15.19 4.03 15.52
C ASP A 263 -13.93 3.31 16.06
N ALA A 264 -12.79 4.00 16.15
CA ALA A 264 -11.55 3.40 16.63
C ALA A 264 -11.59 3.12 18.14
N SER A 265 -11.19 1.89 18.51
CA SER A 265 -11.04 1.47 19.90
C SER A 265 -9.82 0.58 20.10
N ALA A 266 -9.13 0.78 21.23
CA ALA A 266 -8.08 -0.11 21.74
C ALA A 266 -8.63 -1.18 22.71
N GLU A 267 -9.93 -1.16 23.02
CA GLU A 267 -10.53 -2.06 23.98
C GLU A 267 -10.44 -3.52 23.52
N GLY A 268 -10.11 -4.44 24.43
CA GLY A 268 -9.95 -5.86 24.09
C GLY A 268 -8.77 -6.16 23.15
N PHE A 269 -7.81 -5.24 22.99
CA PHE A 269 -6.63 -5.49 22.14
C PHE A 269 -5.84 -6.70 22.60
N ALA A 270 -5.63 -7.63 21.67
CA ALA A 270 -4.75 -8.79 21.84
C ALA A 270 -3.65 -8.74 20.77
N GLY A 271 -2.41 -8.61 21.22
CA GLY A 271 -1.26 -8.51 20.32
C GLY A 271 -0.81 -9.84 19.73
N ARG A 272 -0.19 -9.80 18.55
CA ARG A 272 0.56 -10.92 17.96
C ARG A 272 1.93 -10.47 17.45
N VAL A 273 2.81 -11.42 17.14
CA VAL A 273 4.06 -11.14 16.45
C VAL A 273 3.84 -11.23 14.94
N ALA A 274 4.35 -10.29 14.17
CA ALA A 274 4.21 -10.26 12.71
C ALA A 274 5.45 -9.70 12.02
N LEU A 275 5.75 -10.20 10.82
CA LEU A 275 6.74 -9.60 9.92
C LEU A 275 6.03 -8.73 8.88
N LEU A 276 6.33 -7.44 8.90
CA LEU A 276 5.71 -6.47 8.00
C LEU A 276 6.51 -6.34 6.72
N SER A 277 5.82 -6.11 5.61
CA SER A 277 6.45 -5.58 4.40
C SER A 277 7.06 -4.20 4.71
N PRO A 278 8.24 -3.85 4.16
CA PRO A 278 8.79 -2.50 4.20
C PRO A 278 7.87 -1.41 3.63
N LEU A 279 6.89 -1.81 2.83
CA LEU A 279 5.91 -0.94 2.19
C LEU A 279 4.55 -0.99 2.89
N ASP A 280 4.45 -1.66 4.04
CA ASP A 280 3.20 -1.78 4.79
C ASP A 280 2.67 -0.39 5.23
N ARG A 281 1.36 -0.20 5.12
CA ARG A 281 0.69 1.06 5.46
C ARG A 281 0.93 1.47 6.92
N LEU A 282 1.10 0.51 7.84
CA LEU A 282 1.38 0.81 9.25
C LEU A 282 2.63 1.68 9.41
N ILE A 283 3.65 1.49 8.56
CA ILE A 283 4.98 2.10 8.66
C ILE A 283 5.30 3.09 7.53
N ALA A 284 4.40 3.27 6.57
CA ALA A 284 4.64 4.10 5.38
C ALA A 284 4.83 5.60 5.69
N ASP A 285 4.15 6.15 6.70
CA ASP A 285 4.40 7.52 7.17
C ASP A 285 5.49 7.50 8.24
N ARG A 286 6.72 7.84 7.83
CA ARG A 286 7.89 7.90 8.71
C ARG A 286 7.67 8.80 9.92
N LYS A 287 7.00 9.94 9.77
CA LYS A 287 6.77 10.87 10.89
C LYS A 287 5.77 10.28 11.87
N ARG A 288 4.68 9.69 11.38
CA ARG A 288 3.72 8.94 12.23
C ARG A 288 4.40 7.77 12.93
N MET A 289 5.22 7.02 12.22
CA MET A 289 5.99 5.88 12.74
C MET A 289 6.90 6.31 13.89
N THR A 290 7.72 7.35 13.70
CA THR A 290 8.58 7.89 14.75
C THR A 290 7.79 8.45 15.92
N GLN A 291 6.68 9.17 15.68
CA GLN A 291 5.89 9.77 16.74
C GLN A 291 5.14 8.76 17.62
N LEU A 292 4.56 7.70 17.03
CA LEU A 292 3.77 6.72 17.79
C LEU A 292 4.61 5.56 18.34
N TRP A 293 5.61 5.09 17.58
CA TRP A 293 6.44 3.93 17.96
C TRP A 293 7.84 4.29 18.44
N GLY A 294 8.34 5.52 18.21
CA GLY A 294 9.75 5.82 18.44
C GLY A 294 10.69 5.02 17.53
N PHE A 295 10.17 4.49 16.43
CA PHE A 295 10.88 3.55 15.57
C PHE A 295 11.55 4.29 14.41
N GLU A 296 12.85 4.06 14.23
CA GLU A 296 13.63 4.57 13.11
C GLU A 296 13.83 3.49 12.05
N TYR A 297 13.23 3.71 10.88
CA TYR A 297 13.32 2.77 9.78
C TYR A 297 13.23 3.49 8.44
N ALA A 298 13.95 2.95 7.46
CA ALA A 298 13.90 3.34 6.07
C ALA A 298 14.21 2.11 5.22
N LEU A 299 13.46 1.94 4.12
CA LEU A 299 13.73 0.91 3.13
C LEU A 299 15.02 1.23 2.37
N GLU A 300 15.97 0.28 2.35
CA GLU A 300 17.31 0.48 1.79
C GLU A 300 17.54 -0.23 0.44
N GLN A 301 16.47 -0.54 -0.30
CA GLN A 301 16.55 -1.28 -1.57
C GLN A 301 17.43 -0.57 -2.61
N TYR A 302 17.39 0.77 -2.63
CA TYR A 302 18.18 1.61 -3.53
C TYR A 302 19.48 2.09 -2.89
N THR A 303 19.71 1.81 -1.60
CA THR A 303 20.98 2.12 -0.93
C THR A 303 22.03 1.13 -1.40
N PRO A 304 23.25 1.58 -1.76
CA PRO A 304 24.36 0.69 -2.10
C PRO A 304 24.64 -0.33 -0.98
N ALA A 305 24.90 -1.59 -1.33
CA ALA A 305 25.00 -2.69 -0.37
C ALA A 305 25.97 -2.41 0.80
N ALA A 306 27.10 -1.75 0.54
CA ALA A 306 28.12 -1.44 1.53
C ALA A 306 27.70 -0.40 2.58
N THR A 307 26.67 0.40 2.30
CA THR A 307 26.19 1.47 3.20
C THR A 307 24.81 1.19 3.79
N ARG A 308 24.29 -0.04 3.61
CA ARG A 308 23.03 -0.48 4.21
C ARG A 308 23.22 -0.70 5.72
N ARG A 309 22.31 -0.18 6.52
CA ARG A 309 22.26 -0.42 7.97
C ARG A 309 21.53 -1.71 8.30
N TRP A 310 20.45 -2.00 7.56
CA TRP A 310 19.52 -3.09 7.87
C TRP A 310 19.47 -4.17 6.80
N GLY A 311 19.81 -3.84 5.55
CA GLY A 311 19.63 -4.73 4.41
C GLY A 311 18.64 -4.18 3.41
N ALA A 312 18.65 -4.72 2.19
CA ALA A 312 17.92 -4.13 1.07
C ALA A 312 16.41 -4.07 1.30
N PHE A 313 15.87 -5.07 2.02
CA PHE A 313 14.43 -5.25 2.20
C PHE A 313 14.14 -5.83 3.61
N ALA A 314 14.69 -5.18 4.64
CA ALA A 314 14.56 -5.65 6.01
C ALA A 314 13.12 -5.54 6.51
N LEU A 315 12.53 -6.67 6.92
CA LEU A 315 11.12 -6.78 7.32
C LEU A 315 10.93 -6.34 8.78
N PRO A 316 10.18 -5.26 9.08
CA PRO A 316 9.99 -4.84 10.46
C PRO A 316 9.23 -5.88 11.29
N ILE A 317 9.65 -6.06 12.54
CA ILE A 317 9.06 -6.99 13.50
C ILE A 317 8.07 -6.21 14.37
N LEU A 318 6.79 -6.56 14.28
CA LEU A 318 5.74 -6.13 15.21
C LEU A 318 5.61 -7.18 16.33
N ASP A 319 5.59 -6.76 17.60
CA ASP A 319 5.22 -7.58 18.77
C ASP A 319 4.13 -6.83 19.55
N GLY A 320 2.89 -7.30 19.39
CA GLY A 320 1.71 -6.63 19.92
C GLY A 320 1.51 -5.26 19.30
N ASP A 321 1.69 -4.19 20.08
CA ASP A 321 1.58 -2.82 19.59
C ASP A 321 2.94 -2.19 19.24
N ARG A 322 4.08 -2.88 19.46
CA ARG A 322 5.43 -2.29 19.35
C ARG A 322 6.19 -2.81 18.13
N LEU A 323 6.99 -1.95 17.51
CA LEU A 323 7.98 -2.33 16.51
C LEU A 323 9.32 -2.54 17.22
N VAL A 324 9.89 -3.74 17.15
CA VAL A 324 10.96 -4.20 18.06
C VAL A 324 12.23 -4.65 17.36
N GLY A 325 12.23 -4.66 16.03
CA GLY A 325 13.37 -5.14 15.26
C GLY A 325 13.07 -5.25 13.77
N LYS A 326 13.99 -5.88 13.04
CA LYS A 326 13.91 -6.11 11.59
C LYS A 326 14.54 -7.45 11.23
N VAL A 327 13.98 -8.17 10.26
CA VAL A 327 14.56 -9.38 9.66
C VAL A 327 15.10 -9.04 8.27
N ASP A 328 16.42 -9.09 8.09
CA ASP A 328 17.03 -9.01 6.75
C ASP A 328 16.95 -10.39 6.10
N ALA A 329 16.08 -10.50 5.11
CA ALA A 329 15.84 -11.75 4.40
C ALA A 329 15.86 -11.55 2.89
N LYS A 330 16.18 -12.63 2.18
CA LYS A 330 16.13 -12.71 0.72
C LYS A 330 15.66 -14.08 0.28
N SER A 331 14.79 -14.10 -0.72
CA SER A 331 14.42 -15.32 -1.44
C SER A 331 15.52 -15.73 -2.41
N ASP A 332 15.97 -16.98 -2.28
CA ASP A 332 16.88 -17.67 -3.19
C ASP A 332 16.11 -18.85 -3.80
N ARG A 333 15.37 -18.56 -4.87
CA ARG A 333 14.46 -19.52 -5.49
C ARG A 333 15.21 -20.67 -6.17
N ASP A 334 16.41 -20.41 -6.70
CA ASP A 334 17.28 -21.44 -7.29
C ASP A 334 17.71 -22.48 -6.24
N ALA A 335 17.97 -22.03 -5.01
CA ALA A 335 18.31 -22.91 -3.89
C ALA A 335 17.09 -23.40 -3.08
N GLY A 336 15.87 -22.98 -3.44
CA GLY A 336 14.64 -23.26 -2.69
C GLY A 336 14.69 -22.75 -1.24
N ALA A 337 15.32 -21.60 -1.00
CA ALA A 337 15.63 -21.10 0.36
C ALA A 337 15.17 -19.66 0.60
N LEU A 338 14.60 -19.41 1.79
CA LEU A 338 14.43 -18.06 2.34
C LEU A 338 15.63 -17.80 3.25
N ARG A 339 16.62 -17.05 2.77
CA ARG A 339 17.86 -16.79 3.50
C ARG A 339 17.65 -15.62 4.45
N VAL A 340 17.79 -15.87 5.74
CA VAL A 340 17.83 -14.83 6.76
C VAL A 340 19.30 -14.45 6.97
N HIS A 341 19.67 -13.26 6.55
CA HIS A 341 21.04 -12.75 6.70
C HIS A 341 21.30 -12.26 8.12
N ARG A 342 20.31 -11.61 8.73
CA ARG A 342 20.40 -11.10 10.09
C ARG A 342 19.03 -10.81 10.67
N ILE A 343 18.90 -10.97 11.98
CA ILE A 343 17.80 -10.39 12.76
C ILE A 343 18.37 -9.25 13.59
N HIS A 344 17.88 -8.04 13.32
CA HIS A 344 18.23 -6.82 14.04
C HIS A 344 17.22 -6.59 15.14
N TRP A 345 17.67 -6.56 16.39
CA TRP A 345 16.82 -6.27 17.54
C TRP A 345 17.12 -4.87 18.04
N ASP A 346 16.08 -4.10 18.37
CA ASP A 346 16.25 -2.77 18.96
C ASP A 346 16.63 -2.88 20.45
N GLU A 347 16.17 -3.95 21.12
CA GLU A 347 16.53 -4.34 22.50
C GLU A 347 16.72 -5.87 22.58
N ASP A 348 17.40 -6.37 23.60
CA ASP A 348 17.60 -7.82 23.76
C ASP A 348 16.25 -8.56 23.87
N PRO A 349 15.94 -9.48 22.93
CA PRO A 349 14.63 -10.11 22.90
C PRO A 349 14.49 -11.20 23.97
N SER A 350 13.27 -11.36 24.47
CA SER A 350 12.90 -12.53 25.28
C SER A 350 12.96 -13.83 24.46
N ALA A 351 13.02 -14.98 25.13
CA ALA A 351 12.91 -16.28 24.46
C ALA A 351 11.60 -16.41 23.67
N ARG A 352 10.46 -16.04 24.27
CA ARG A 352 9.14 -16.01 23.61
C ARG A 352 9.16 -15.24 22.29
N LEU A 353 9.74 -14.04 22.30
CA LEU A 353 9.79 -13.19 21.11
C LEU A 353 10.69 -13.79 20.02
N ARG A 354 11.84 -14.38 20.40
CA ARG A 354 12.71 -15.08 19.45
C ARG A 354 11.98 -16.24 18.77
N ASP A 355 11.32 -17.08 19.55
CA ASP A 355 10.58 -18.24 19.04
C ASP A 355 9.44 -17.78 18.11
N ALA A 356 8.65 -16.78 18.53
CA ALA A 356 7.57 -16.24 17.72
C ALA A 356 8.05 -15.62 16.39
N VAL A 357 9.21 -14.96 16.38
CA VAL A 357 9.80 -14.44 15.14
C VAL A 357 10.28 -15.58 14.24
N HIS A 358 10.86 -16.64 14.79
CA HIS A 358 11.21 -17.82 14.01
C HIS A 358 9.96 -18.49 13.40
N ASP A 359 8.85 -18.54 14.14
CA ASP A 359 7.58 -19.05 13.63
C ASP A 359 7.04 -18.21 12.48
N GLU A 360 7.11 -16.87 12.56
CA GLU A 360 6.71 -15.99 11.44
C GLU A 360 7.65 -16.14 10.22
N ILE A 361 8.95 -16.33 10.43
CA ILE A 361 9.89 -16.65 9.34
C ILE A 361 9.53 -17.99 8.69
N ALA A 362 9.16 -18.99 9.49
CA ALA A 362 8.73 -20.29 8.98
C ALA A 362 7.40 -20.20 8.21
N ARG A 363 6.42 -19.41 8.70
CA ARG A 363 5.17 -19.12 7.99
C ARG A 363 5.42 -18.46 6.64
N LEU A 364 6.27 -17.42 6.61
CA LEU A 364 6.66 -16.76 5.36
C LEU A 364 7.39 -17.71 4.41
N GLY A 365 8.28 -18.56 4.93
CA GLY A 365 8.93 -19.61 4.14
C GLY A 365 7.92 -20.58 3.52
N ALA A 366 6.94 -21.05 4.30
CA ALA A 366 5.88 -21.93 3.80
C ALA A 366 5.03 -21.27 2.70
N PHE A 367 4.59 -20.03 2.91
CA PHE A 367 3.87 -19.23 1.93
C PHE A 367 4.63 -19.10 0.60
N LEU A 368 5.94 -18.86 0.68
CA LEU A 368 6.80 -18.73 -0.49
C LEU A 368 7.24 -20.06 -1.10
N SER A 369 6.90 -21.20 -0.47
CA SER A 369 7.46 -22.52 -0.78
C SER A 369 8.99 -22.56 -0.73
N LEU A 370 9.59 -21.87 0.25
CA LEU A 370 11.03 -21.76 0.46
C LEU A 370 11.41 -22.21 1.88
N ARG A 371 12.47 -23.01 2.01
CA ARG A 371 12.98 -23.43 3.32
C ARG A 371 13.73 -22.26 3.99
N PRO A 372 13.37 -21.86 5.22
CA PRO A 372 14.16 -20.87 5.96
C PRO A 372 15.57 -21.37 6.25
N ILE A 373 16.56 -20.50 6.02
CA ILE A 373 17.95 -20.71 6.41
C ILE A 373 18.31 -19.58 7.36
N MET A 374 18.47 -19.92 8.64
CA MET A 374 18.81 -18.98 9.71
C MET A 374 20.32 -18.63 9.71
N PRO A 375 20.71 -17.49 10.30
CA PRO A 375 22.10 -17.02 10.35
C PRO A 375 23.08 -17.97 11.08
#